data_AF-X8AR10-F1
#
_entry.id   AF-X8AR10-F1
#
_cell.length_a   1.000
_cell.length_b   1.000
_cell.length_c   1.000
_cell.angle_alpha   90.00
_cell.angle_beta   90.00
_cell.angle_gamma   90.00
#
_symmetry.space_group_name_H-M   'P 1'
#
loop_
_entity.id
_entity.type
_entity.pdbx_description
1 polymer ?
#
loop_
_entity_poly.entity_id
_entity_poly.type
_entity_poly.pdbx_seq_one_letter_code
_entity_poly.pdbx_strand_id
1 'polypeptide(L)'
;MGDRELTVRASATYVTDSGIVETTTKTNRTRHVPIPEPVWQRLKRELPDKPDALVFPSHRGGYLPIEEYRRLLTRAAQRLP
;
A
#
# COMPACT_ATOMS: atom_id res chain seq x y z
N MET A 1 -10.09 -2.55 -8.75
CA MET A 1 -9.23 -3.57 -9.38
C MET A 1 -10.03 -4.30 -10.44
N GLY A 2 -9.40 -4.66 -11.55
CA GLY A 2 -10.02 -5.45 -12.63
C GLY A 2 -8.92 -6.12 -13.45
N ASP A 3 -9.19 -7.30 -14.01
CA ASP A 3 -8.28 -8.01 -14.92
C ASP A 3 -6.86 -8.32 -14.42
N ARG A 4 -6.72 -8.62 -13.13
CA ARG A 4 -5.41 -8.92 -12.50
C ARG A 4 -4.44 -7.74 -12.55
N GLU A 5 -4.96 -6.51 -12.51
CA GLU A 5 -4.14 -5.30 -12.47
C GLU A 5 -4.42 -4.42 -11.25
N LEU A 6 -3.36 -3.76 -10.78
CA LEU A 6 -3.43 -2.62 -9.86
C LEU A 6 -3.28 -1.31 -10.63
N THR A 7 -4.20 -0.40 -10.39
CA THR A 7 -4.10 0.98 -10.87
C THR A 7 -3.47 1.85 -9.79
N VAL A 8 -2.28 2.36 -10.05
CA VAL A 8 -1.59 3.29 -9.15
C VAL A 8 -1.75 4.71 -9.66
N ARG A 9 -2.58 5.51 -8.96
CA ARG A 9 -2.88 6.91 -9.33
C ARG A 9 -2.37 7.95 -8.33
N ALA A 10 -2.25 7.56 -7.07
CA ALA A 10 -1.93 8.44 -5.95
C ALA A 10 -0.98 7.75 -4.97
N SER A 11 -0.37 8.53 -4.09
CA SER A 11 0.43 8.05 -2.97
C SER A 11 -0.11 8.62 -1.67
N ALA A 12 -0.17 7.76 -0.64
CA ALA A 12 -0.50 8.14 0.72
C ALA A 12 0.79 8.34 1.53
N THR A 13 0.97 9.51 2.12
CA THR A 13 2.17 9.87 2.91
C THR A 13 1.76 10.42 4.26
N TYR A 14 2.48 10.05 5.32
CA TYR A 14 2.27 10.64 6.63
C TYR A 14 2.90 12.04 6.71
N VAL A 15 2.09 13.00 7.14
CA VAL A 15 2.50 14.39 7.39
C VAL A 15 2.22 14.71 8.86
N THR A 16 3.21 15.29 9.54
CA THR A 16 3.08 15.71 10.95
C THR A 16 1.84 16.60 11.11
N ASP A 17 1.07 16.35 12.18
CA ASP A 17 -0.20 17.02 12.52
C ASP A 17 -1.36 16.83 11.53
N SER A 18 -1.13 16.25 10.36
CA SER A 18 -2.16 16.00 9.32
C SER A 18 -2.50 14.52 9.13
N GLY A 19 -1.70 13.61 9.67
CA GLY A 19 -1.89 12.17 9.49
C GLY A 19 -1.55 11.71 8.07
N ILE A 20 -2.27 10.70 7.57
CA ILE A 20 -2.05 10.18 6.21
C ILE A 20 -2.75 11.10 5.21
N VAL A 21 -1.95 11.71 4.34
CA VAL A 21 -2.41 12.59 3.26
C VAL A 21 -2.21 11.87 1.92
N GLU A 22 -3.29 11.76 1.16
CA GLU A 22 -3.25 11.28 -0.22
C GLU A 22 -2.96 12.44 -1.16
N THR A 23 -1.94 12.27 -2.00
CA THR A 23 -1.61 13.22 -3.06
C THR A 23 -1.51 12.52 -4.40
N THR A 24 -1.92 13.20 -5.46
CA THR A 24 -1.65 12.74 -6.82
C THR A 24 -0.15 12.61 -7.01
N THR A 25 0.28 11.59 -7.74
CA THR A 25 1.72 11.41 -8.02
C THR A 25 2.31 12.67 -8.67
N LYS A 26 3.59 12.97 -8.41
CA LYS A 26 4.29 14.18 -8.91
C LYS A 26 4.16 14.40 -10.43
N THR A 27 3.94 13.34 -11.20
CA THR A 27 3.79 13.39 -12.66
C THR A 27 2.34 13.26 -13.15
N ASN A 28 1.37 13.12 -12.23
CA ASN A 28 -0.05 12.85 -12.50
C ASN A 28 -0.26 11.65 -13.46
N ARG A 29 0.66 10.68 -13.44
CA ARG A 29 0.61 9.51 -14.32
C ARG A 29 -0.03 8.34 -13.60
N THR A 30 -1.15 7.87 -14.13
CA THR A 30 -1.73 6.58 -13.77
C THR A 30 -0.89 5.45 -14.33
N ARG A 31 -0.62 4.43 -13.51
CA ARG A 31 0.13 3.23 -13.90
C ARG A 31 -0.76 2.02 -13.74
N HIS A 32 -0.67 1.11 -14.70
CA HIS A 32 -1.33 -0.19 -14.66
C HIS A 32 -0.25 -1.24 -14.37
N VAL A 33 -0.39 -1.95 -13.26
CA VAL A 33 0.59 -2.93 -12.78
C VAL A 33 -0.06 -4.31 -12.82
N PRO A 34 0.35 -5.20 -13.74
CA PRO A 34 -0.16 -6.56 -13.77
C PRO A 34 0.33 -7.33 -12.54
N ILE A 35 -0.57 -8.12 -11.97
CA ILE A 35 -0.34 -8.92 -10.76
C ILE A 35 -0.25 -10.40 -11.13
N PRO A 36 0.86 -11.08 -10.80
CA PRO A 36 0.98 -12.52 -10.99
C PRO A 36 -0.13 -13.29 -10.26
N GLU A 37 -0.60 -14.38 -10.87
CA GLU A 37 -1.72 -15.18 -10.37
C GLU A 37 -1.60 -15.57 -8.88
N PRO A 38 -0.45 -16.05 -8.37
CA PRO A 38 -0.35 -16.43 -6.96
C PRO A 38 -0.58 -15.25 -6.00
N VAL A 39 -0.14 -14.05 -6.39
CA VAL A 39 -0.32 -12.82 -5.61
C VAL A 39 -1.77 -12.33 -5.71
N TRP A 40 -2.36 -12.42 -6.90
CA TRP A 40 -3.74 -11.99 -7.14
C TRP A 40 -4.76 -12.74 -6.28
N GLN A 41 -4.62 -14.05 -6.17
CA GLN A 41 -5.51 -14.89 -5.35
C GLN A 41 -5.41 -14.55 -3.86
N ARG A 42 -4.24 -14.10 -3.41
CA ARG A 42 -4.08 -13.61 -2.03
C ARG A 42 -4.72 -12.23 -1.86
N LEU A 43 -4.42 -11.29 -2.75
CA LEU A 43 -4.96 -9.93 -2.71
C LEU A 43 -6.50 -9.92 -2.70
N LYS A 44 -7.15 -10.70 -3.57
CA LYS A 44 -8.61 -10.79 -3.62
C LYS A 44 -9.27 -11.16 -2.29
N ARG A 45 -8.56 -11.90 -1.41
CA ARG A 45 -9.09 -12.33 -0.10
C ARG A 45 -8.82 -11.31 1.00
N GLU A 46 -7.77 -10.52 0.86
CA GLU A 46 -7.30 -9.58 1.90
C GLU A 46 -7.82 -8.15 1.68
N LEU A 47 -8.22 -7.81 0.46
CA LEU A 47 -8.63 -6.47 0.10
C LEU A 47 -10.14 -6.25 0.26
N PRO A 48 -10.56 -5.06 0.72
CA PRO A 48 -11.97 -4.70 0.79
C PRO A 48 -12.52 -4.37 -0.61
N ASP A 49 -13.85 -4.37 -0.74
CA ASP A 49 -14.53 -4.03 -1.99
C ASP A 49 -14.33 -2.56 -2.42
N LYS A 50 -14.03 -1.68 -1.46
CA LYS A 50 -13.78 -0.25 -1.72
C LYS A 50 -12.46 -0.09 -2.50
N PRO A 51 -12.48 0.36 -3.77
CA PRO A 51 -11.30 0.33 -4.64
C PRO A 51 -10.10 1.17 -4.17
N ASP A 52 -10.38 2.28 -3.47
CA ASP A 52 -9.39 3.25 -3.01
C ASP A 52 -9.21 3.20 -1.48
N ALA A 53 -9.59 2.10 -0.84
CA ALA A 53 -9.33 1.96 0.58
C ALA A 53 -7.82 1.88 0.86
N LEU A 54 -7.37 2.57 1.90
CA LEU A 54 -6.08 2.27 2.51
C LEU A 54 -6.21 0.93 3.25
N VAL A 55 -5.27 0.01 3.02
CA VAL A 55 -5.41 -1.40 3.44
C VAL A 55 -4.30 -1.89 4.36
N PHE A 56 -3.26 -1.10 4.58
CA PHE A 56 -2.15 -1.47 5.47
C PHE A 56 -2.32 -0.78 6.83
N PRO A 57 -2.70 -1.51 7.90
CA PRO A 57 -2.86 -0.91 9.22
C PRO A 57 -1.50 -0.65 9.89
N SER A 58 -1.43 0.41 10.70
CA SER A 58 -0.31 0.65 11.61
C SER A 58 -0.57 0.00 12.97
N HIS A 59 0.48 -0.49 13.65
CA HIS A 59 0.37 -0.94 15.05
C HIS A 59 0.08 0.20 16.03
N ARG A 60 0.22 1.47 15.60
CA ARG A 60 -0.07 2.67 16.40
C ARG A 60 -1.50 3.19 16.21
N GLY A 61 -2.32 2.48 15.44
CA GLY A 61 -3.62 2.94 14.97
C GLY A 61 -3.53 3.69 13.64
N GLY A 62 -4.62 3.68 12.86
CA GLY A 62 -4.64 4.25 11.51
C GLY A 62 -3.88 3.38 10.49
N TYR A 63 -3.28 4.02 9.48
CA TYR A 63 -2.61 3.33 8.38
C TYR A 63 -1.09 3.43 8.45
N LEU A 64 -0.42 2.43 7.91
CA LEU A 64 1.03 2.21 7.95
C LEU A 64 1.80 3.34 7.26
N PRO A 65 2.57 4.17 8.01
CA PRO A 65 3.46 5.15 7.40
C PRO A 65 4.76 4.51 6.88
N ILE A 66 5.42 5.17 5.92
CA ILE A 66 6.64 4.66 5.27
C ILE A 66 7.78 4.33 6.25
N GLU A 67 7.96 5.14 7.30
CA GLU A 67 9.01 4.92 8.30
C GLU A 67 8.75 3.69 9.18
N GLU A 68 7.48 3.38 9.42
CA GLU A 68 7.11 2.15 10.12
C GLU A 68 7.35 0.93 9.21
N TYR A 69 6.92 1.01 7.95
CA TYR A 69 7.18 -0.03 6.96
C TYR A 69 8.68 -0.35 6.84
N ARG A 70 9.53 0.69 6.68
CA ARG A 70 11.00 0.52 6.59
C ARG A 70 11.55 -0.23 7.79
N ARG A 71 11.17 0.18 9.00
CA ARG A 71 11.63 -0.44 10.25
C ARG A 71 11.19 -1.90 10.37
N LEU A 72 9.93 -2.20 10.05
CA LEU A 72 9.39 -3.57 10.08
C LEU A 72 10.10 -4.45 9.06
N LEU A 73 10.31 -3.96 7.84
CA LEU A 73 11.02 -4.67 6.79
C LEU A 73 12.47 -4.95 7.19
N THR A 74 13.21 -3.97 7.72
CA THR A 74 14.57 -4.17 8.22
C THR A 74 14.63 -5.24 9.31
N ARG A 75 13.70 -5.20 10.27
CA ARG A 75 13.60 -6.21 11.33
C ARG A 75 13.23 -7.60 10.82
N ALA A 76 12.46 -7.69 9.73
CA ALA A 76 12.11 -8.96 9.11
C ALA A 76 13.32 -9.53 8.34
N ALA A 77 14.03 -8.68 7.60
CA ALA A 77 15.22 -9.07 6.86
C ALA A 77 16.33 -9.63 7.75
N GLN A 78 16.51 -9.07 8.96
CA GLN A 78 17.46 -9.58 9.97
C GLN A 78 17.09 -10.96 10.54
N ARG A 79 15.85 -11.42 10.33
CA ARG A 79 15.36 -12.73 10.81
C ARG A 79 15.32 -13.79 9.71
N LEU A 80 15.69 -13.43 8.48
CA LEU A 80 15.83 -14.40 7.41
C LEU A 80 17.10 -15.24 7.66
N PRO A 81 17.01 -16.57 7.48
CA PRO A 81 18.15 -17.48 7.68
C PRO A 81 19.28 -17.25 6.69
#